data_AF-A0A524H2G5-F1
#
_entry.id   AF-A0A524H2G5-F1
#
_cell.length_a   1.000
_cell.length_b   1.000
_cell.length_c   1.000
_cell.angle_alpha   90.00
_cell.angle_beta   90.00
_cell.angle_gamma   90.00
#
_symmetry.space_group_name_H-M   'P 1'
#
loop_
_entity.id
_entity.type
_entity.pdbx_description
1 polymer ?
#
loop_
_entity_poly.entity_id
_entity_poly.type
_entity_poly.pdbx_seq_one_letter_code
_entity_poly.pdbx_strand_id
1 'polypeptide(L)'
;MLIVKKIKILYGIVTGRSGLFPAPPGQGGRARVNHRSVGWVALILGLVCLWGCGPPGSEPAKDYLIRVGERKVTVREFLQAFELAQTAYPGGVAQSPAELKAARTQLLNEMATELVMFKRAGELSISVSDAEFEAAVAAVRSDYPPGVFEQTLIESAVSFDAWKHRLRSRLLMEKLVDAELRGQIAITPEDVASYYDQHYRSKAAGADSQERLQRLKETIVAELQRQKIEDAYGAWIARLKEKYPVDINQEAWGRLEGFEPGVAPGDGT
;
A
#
# COMPACT_ATOMS: atom_id res chain seq x y z
N MET A 1 16.38 0.46 -8.01
CA MET A 1 16.18 1.90 -7.72
C MET A 1 14.70 2.30 -7.51
N LEU A 2 13.72 1.67 -8.18
CA LEU A 2 12.28 1.95 -7.97
C LEU A 2 11.68 1.37 -6.67
N ILE A 3 12.16 0.22 -6.19
CA ILE A 3 11.63 -0.42 -4.96
C ILE A 3 12.16 0.26 -3.69
N VAL A 4 13.39 0.78 -3.70
CA VAL A 4 13.92 1.63 -2.61
C VAL A 4 13.12 2.93 -2.46
N LYS A 5 12.59 3.49 -3.57
CA LYS A 5 11.61 4.59 -3.51
C LYS A 5 10.28 4.14 -2.89
N LYS A 6 9.84 2.90 -3.12
CA LYS A 6 8.62 2.34 -2.52
C LYS A 6 8.76 1.98 -1.05
N ILE A 7 9.91 1.46 -0.63
CA ILE A 7 10.24 1.30 0.80
C ILE A 7 10.37 2.67 1.46
N LYS A 8 10.88 3.70 0.78
CA LYS A 8 10.80 5.10 1.24
C LYS A 8 9.37 5.65 1.36
N ILE A 9 8.43 5.15 0.55
CA ILE A 9 6.99 5.46 0.68
C ILE A 9 6.37 4.70 1.85
N LEU A 10 6.76 3.45 2.12
CA LEU A 10 6.30 2.70 3.30
C LEU A 10 6.92 3.22 4.62
N TYR A 11 8.22 3.55 4.66
CA TYR A 11 8.93 4.09 5.84
C TYR A 11 8.78 5.62 6.03
N GLY A 12 8.50 6.37 4.96
CA GLY A 12 8.22 7.81 5.04
C GLY A 12 6.90 8.13 5.74
N ILE A 13 5.97 7.18 5.78
CA ILE A 13 4.71 7.27 6.52
C ILE A 13 4.95 7.19 8.05
N VAL A 14 6.08 6.65 8.51
CA VAL A 14 6.40 6.55 9.95
C VAL A 14 7.16 7.77 10.48
N THR A 15 7.68 8.66 9.62
CA THR A 15 8.54 9.78 10.06
C THR A 15 8.16 11.17 9.56
N GLY A 16 7.04 11.32 8.84
CA GLY A 16 6.47 12.64 8.53
C GLY A 16 7.41 13.63 7.83
N ARG A 17 8.42 13.17 7.07
CA ARG A 17 9.50 14.05 6.55
C ARG A 17 9.68 14.03 5.03
N SER A 18 8.69 13.59 4.25
CA SER A 18 8.74 13.74 2.79
C SER A 18 7.35 13.95 2.19
N GLY A 19 6.89 15.21 2.28
CA GLY A 19 6.02 15.94 1.34
C GLY A 19 5.13 15.19 0.36
N LEU A 20 4.22 14.34 0.81
CA LEU A 20 3.21 13.73 -0.07
C LEU A 20 1.95 14.60 -0.26
N PHE A 21 1.88 15.80 0.32
CA PHE A 21 0.77 16.74 0.12
C PHE A 21 1.31 18.18 0.07
N PRO A 22 1.08 18.94 -1.02
CA PRO A 22 1.32 20.38 -0.99
C PRO A 22 0.34 21.00 0.02
N ALA A 23 0.84 21.83 0.94
CA ALA A 23 0.01 22.61 1.84
C ALA A 23 -0.66 23.77 1.07
N PRO A 24 -2.00 23.87 1.00
CA PRO A 24 -2.66 25.04 0.44
C PRO A 24 -2.87 26.14 1.49
N PRO A 25 -2.97 27.41 1.04
CA PRO A 25 -2.91 28.58 1.89
C PRO A 25 -4.16 28.71 2.76
N GLY A 26 -3.93 29.15 3.99
CA GLY A 26 -5.00 29.41 4.95
C GLY A 26 -6.00 30.43 4.41
N GLN A 27 -7.28 30.12 4.57
CA GLN A 27 -8.32 31.12 4.71
C GLN A 27 -9.49 30.53 5.49
N GLY A 28 -9.80 31.21 6.59
CA GLY A 28 -10.79 30.81 7.56
C GLY A 28 -12.23 30.94 7.05
N GLY A 29 -13.06 30.02 7.48
CA GLY A 29 -14.51 30.08 7.33
C GLY A 29 -15.17 29.09 8.26
N ARG A 30 -15.47 29.52 9.49
CA ARG A 30 -16.31 28.75 10.42
C ARG A 30 -17.75 28.73 9.89
N ALA A 31 -18.25 27.57 9.50
CA ALA A 31 -19.69 27.35 9.37
C ALA A 31 -20.13 26.28 10.37
N ARG A 32 -20.95 26.72 11.33
CA ARG A 32 -21.60 25.94 12.37
C ARG A 32 -23.01 25.62 11.87
N VAL A 33 -23.41 24.35 11.78
CA VAL A 33 -24.83 24.00 11.59
C VAL A 33 -25.23 22.91 12.56
N ASN A 34 -26.35 23.20 13.24
CA ASN A 34 -26.90 22.55 14.41
C ASN A 34 -27.53 21.18 14.14
N HIS A 35 -27.42 20.33 15.17
CA HIS A 35 -28.29 19.20 15.46
C HIS A 35 -29.77 19.60 15.48
N ARG A 36 -30.61 18.81 14.81
CA ARG A 36 -32.04 18.68 15.16
C ARG A 36 -32.38 17.20 15.28
N SER A 37 -32.70 16.85 16.52
CA SER A 37 -33.26 15.59 16.99
C SER A 37 -34.69 15.41 16.51
N VAL A 38 -35.07 14.20 16.08
CA VAL A 38 -36.41 13.62 16.28
C VAL A 38 -36.24 12.11 16.40
N GLY A 39 -36.79 11.53 17.47
CA GLY A 39 -36.76 10.10 17.73
C GLY A 39 -38.12 9.41 17.56
N TRP A 40 -38.05 8.11 17.88
CA TRP A 40 -39.08 7.23 18.43
C TRP A 40 -39.80 6.19 17.55
N VAL A 41 -39.93 5.01 18.17
CA VAL A 41 -40.85 3.86 18.00
C VAL A 41 -40.52 2.91 16.82
N ALA A 42 -39.90 1.75 17.02
CA ALA A 42 -40.30 0.52 17.72
C ALA A 42 -41.28 -0.40 16.94
N LEU A 43 -40.72 -1.56 16.53
CA LEU A 43 -41.25 -2.92 16.72
C LEU A 43 -42.52 -3.34 15.96
N ILE A 44 -42.33 -4.04 14.84
CA ILE A 44 -43.25 -5.08 14.36
C ILE A 44 -42.45 -6.35 14.05
N LEU A 45 -42.77 -7.38 14.81
CA LEU A 45 -42.31 -8.77 14.73
C LEU A 45 -43.22 -9.53 13.75
N GLY A 46 -42.68 -10.42 12.92
CA GLY A 46 -43.50 -11.51 12.36
C GLY A 46 -43.21 -11.93 10.93
N LEU A 47 -42.34 -12.93 10.79
CA LEU A 47 -42.56 -14.12 9.95
C LEU A 47 -42.70 -13.93 8.42
N VAL A 48 -41.57 -13.81 7.72
CA VAL A 48 -41.42 -14.41 6.38
C VAL A 48 -40.20 -15.33 6.43
N CYS A 49 -40.47 -16.59 6.75
CA CYS A 49 -39.53 -17.68 6.57
C CYS A 49 -39.34 -17.94 5.08
N LEU A 50 -38.07 -18.12 4.71
CA LEU A 50 -37.61 -18.97 3.61
C LEU A 50 -38.12 -18.52 2.25
N TRP A 51 -37.30 -17.75 1.53
CA TRP A 51 -36.90 -17.99 0.14
C TRP A 51 -35.67 -17.11 -0.12
N GLY A 52 -34.57 -17.73 -0.52
CA GLY A 52 -33.38 -17.00 -0.94
C GLY A 52 -32.04 -17.46 -0.38
N CYS A 53 -31.88 -18.73 0.03
CA CYS A 53 -30.55 -19.34 -0.11
C CYS A 53 -30.34 -19.65 -1.59
N GLY A 54 -29.99 -18.62 -2.36
CA GLY A 54 -29.27 -18.86 -3.61
C GLY A 54 -27.96 -19.55 -3.26
N PRO A 55 -27.55 -20.62 -3.97
CA PRO A 55 -26.20 -21.16 -3.78
C PRO A 55 -25.22 -19.99 -3.91
N PRO A 56 -24.18 -19.89 -3.04
CA PRO A 56 -23.18 -18.85 -3.18
C PRO A 56 -22.71 -18.89 -4.62
N GLY A 57 -23.01 -17.82 -5.36
CA GLY A 57 -22.76 -17.75 -6.79
C GLY A 57 -21.32 -18.17 -6.99
N SER A 58 -21.12 -19.27 -7.71
CA SER A 58 -19.82 -19.60 -8.26
C SER A 58 -19.46 -18.43 -9.15
N GLU A 59 -18.71 -17.45 -8.62
CA GLU A 59 -18.09 -16.43 -9.45
C GLU A 59 -17.43 -17.18 -10.59
N PRO A 60 -17.72 -16.84 -11.86
CA PRO A 60 -17.21 -17.60 -12.96
C PRO A 60 -15.69 -17.65 -12.79
N ALA A 61 -15.12 -18.86 -12.79
CA ALA A 61 -13.69 -19.11 -12.61
C ALA A 61 -12.79 -18.33 -13.61
N LYS A 62 -13.41 -17.63 -14.57
CA LYS A 62 -12.83 -16.81 -15.62
C LYS A 62 -12.79 -15.31 -15.32
N ASP A 63 -13.43 -14.83 -14.25
CA ASP A 63 -13.40 -13.40 -13.87
C ASP A 63 -12.22 -13.10 -12.94
N TYR A 64 -11.02 -13.13 -13.53
CA TYR A 64 -9.78 -12.65 -12.90
C TYR A 64 -8.84 -12.11 -13.97
N LEU A 65 -7.99 -11.16 -13.56
CA LEU A 65 -6.84 -10.67 -14.31
C LEU A 65 -5.56 -11.39 -13.87
N ILE A 66 -5.32 -11.45 -12.55
CA ILE A 66 -4.20 -12.20 -11.96
C ILE A 66 -4.66 -13.01 -10.75
N ARG A 67 -4.05 -14.16 -10.49
CA ARG A 67 -4.35 -14.99 -9.31
C ARG A 67 -3.14 -15.73 -8.76
N VAL A 68 -3.20 -16.03 -7.47
CA VAL A 68 -2.27 -16.89 -6.72
C VAL A 68 -3.07 -17.76 -5.76
N GLY A 69 -3.26 -19.04 -6.12
CA GLY A 69 -4.19 -19.93 -5.40
C GLY A 69 -5.62 -19.38 -5.44
N GLU A 70 -6.26 -19.27 -4.26
CA GLU A 70 -7.63 -18.76 -4.11
C GLU A 70 -7.73 -17.23 -4.21
N ARG A 71 -6.63 -16.50 -4.07
CA ARG A 71 -6.64 -15.03 -4.15
C ARG A 71 -6.51 -14.59 -5.61
N LYS A 72 -7.41 -13.71 -6.03
CA LYS A 72 -7.44 -13.14 -7.36
C LYS A 72 -7.63 -11.63 -7.32
N VAL A 73 -7.25 -10.98 -8.41
CA VAL A 73 -7.55 -9.58 -8.72
C VAL A 73 -8.31 -9.57 -10.04
N THR A 74 -9.43 -8.86 -10.08
CA THR A 74 -10.27 -8.68 -11.27
C THR A 74 -9.79 -7.52 -12.14
N VAL A 75 -10.28 -7.47 -13.39
CA VAL A 75 -10.02 -6.33 -14.28
C VAL A 75 -10.52 -5.02 -13.67
N ARG A 76 -11.67 -5.04 -12.99
CA ARG A 76 -12.27 -3.88 -12.33
C ARG A 76 -11.38 -3.33 -11.22
N GLU A 77 -10.87 -4.19 -10.35
CA GLU A 77 -9.96 -3.78 -9.27
C GLU A 77 -8.66 -3.21 -9.81
N PHE A 78 -8.12 -3.80 -10.87
CA PHE A 78 -6.93 -3.28 -11.55
C PHE A 78 -7.16 -1.89 -12.13
N LEU A 79 -8.25 -1.67 -12.87
CA LEU A 79 -8.58 -0.37 -13.45
C LEU A 79 -8.80 0.70 -12.37
N GLN A 80 -9.51 0.36 -11.29
CA GLN A 80 -9.71 1.26 -10.16
C GLN A 80 -8.38 1.64 -9.49
N ALA A 81 -7.47 0.67 -9.30
CA ALA A 81 -6.14 0.94 -8.77
C ALA A 81 -5.31 1.82 -9.73
N PHE A 82 -5.46 1.61 -11.04
CA PHE A 82 -4.77 2.38 -12.08
C PHE A 82 -5.26 3.83 -12.16
N GLU A 83 -6.56 4.06 -12.07
CA GLU A 83 -7.16 5.40 -11.99
C GLU A 83 -6.65 6.16 -10.77
N LEU A 84 -6.69 5.53 -9.58
CA LEU A 84 -6.18 6.13 -8.35
C LEU A 84 -4.68 6.44 -8.42
N ALA A 85 -3.89 5.61 -9.11
CA ALA A 85 -2.48 5.86 -9.31
C ALA A 85 -2.22 7.09 -10.21
N GLN A 86 -3.07 7.31 -11.23
CA GLN A 86 -2.95 8.47 -12.12
C GLN A 86 -3.34 9.78 -11.42
N THR A 87 -4.40 9.79 -10.61
CA THR A 87 -4.84 11.01 -9.91
C THR A 87 -3.85 11.47 -8.84
N ALA A 88 -3.08 10.55 -8.24
CA ALA A 88 -2.05 10.87 -7.25
C ALA A 88 -0.81 11.56 -7.84
N TYR A 89 -0.61 11.51 -9.17
CA TYR A 89 0.51 12.16 -9.87
C TYR A 89 0.01 13.01 -11.06
N PRO A 90 -0.76 14.09 -10.80
CA PRO A 90 -1.27 14.98 -11.84
C PRO A 90 -0.10 15.83 -12.37
N GLY A 91 0.47 15.39 -13.50
CA GLY A 91 1.65 16.00 -14.13
C GLY A 91 2.61 15.00 -14.77
N GLY A 92 2.41 13.70 -14.53
CA GLY A 92 3.18 12.61 -15.11
C GLY A 92 2.32 11.50 -15.70
N VAL A 93 1.11 11.83 -16.18
CA VAL A 93 0.31 10.87 -16.96
C VAL A 93 1.18 10.43 -18.13
N ALA A 94 1.28 9.13 -18.34
CA ALA A 94 1.85 8.59 -19.55
C ALA A 94 1.21 9.27 -20.77
N GLN A 95 1.97 10.16 -21.41
CA GLN A 95 1.48 11.02 -22.50
C GLN A 95 1.45 10.24 -23.82
N SER A 96 2.12 9.08 -23.86
CA SER A 96 2.16 8.19 -25.01
C SER A 96 1.52 6.82 -24.70
N PRO A 97 1.01 6.12 -25.74
CA PRO A 97 0.53 4.74 -25.59
C PRO A 97 1.58 3.80 -24.97
N ALA A 98 2.86 3.98 -25.31
CA ALA A 98 3.96 3.20 -24.77
C ALA A 98 4.16 3.41 -23.26
N GLU A 99 4.11 4.66 -22.80
CA GLU A 99 4.19 4.98 -21.37
C GLU A 99 2.96 4.43 -20.61
N LEU A 100 1.77 4.45 -21.23
CA LEU A 100 0.54 3.95 -20.61
C LEU A 100 0.63 2.43 -20.43
N LYS A 101 1.10 1.74 -21.47
CA LYS A 101 1.39 0.31 -21.41
C LYS A 101 2.41 0.00 -20.32
N ALA A 102 3.53 0.73 -20.26
CA ALA A 102 4.53 0.55 -19.23
C ALA A 102 3.98 0.74 -17.81
N ALA A 103 3.16 1.79 -17.60
CA ALA A 103 2.51 2.06 -16.32
C ALA A 103 1.53 0.95 -15.92
N ARG A 104 0.71 0.45 -16.86
CA ARG A 104 -0.19 -0.69 -16.63
C ARG A 104 0.61 -1.94 -16.27
N THR A 105 1.65 -2.29 -17.02
CA THR A 105 2.51 -3.44 -16.75
C THR A 105 3.19 -3.33 -15.39
N GLN A 106 3.63 -2.13 -15.03
CA GLN A 106 4.21 -1.87 -13.71
C GLN A 106 3.18 -2.14 -12.60
N LEU A 107 1.96 -1.59 -12.70
CA LEU A 107 0.91 -1.84 -11.71
C LEU A 107 0.55 -3.34 -11.63
N LEU A 108 0.47 -4.04 -12.76
CA LEU A 108 0.17 -5.47 -12.79
C LEU A 108 1.21 -6.25 -11.98
N ASN A 109 2.49 -5.95 -12.22
CA ASN A 109 3.61 -6.56 -11.49
C ASN A 109 3.59 -6.24 -9.99
N GLU A 110 3.15 -5.04 -9.62
CA GLU A 110 2.99 -4.64 -8.23
C GLU A 110 1.88 -5.46 -7.55
N MET A 111 0.68 -5.51 -8.13
CA MET A 111 -0.44 -6.30 -7.59
C MET A 111 -0.12 -7.80 -7.54
N ALA A 112 0.59 -8.32 -8.54
CA ALA A 112 1.10 -9.69 -8.55
C ALA A 112 2.07 -9.96 -7.38
N THR A 113 2.95 -9.00 -7.10
CA THR A 113 3.86 -9.08 -5.95
C THR A 113 3.09 -9.08 -4.63
N GLU A 114 2.06 -8.24 -4.49
CA GLU A 114 1.21 -8.20 -3.30
C GLU A 114 0.47 -9.53 -3.09
N LEU A 115 -0.10 -10.14 -4.16
CA LEU A 115 -0.75 -11.46 -4.07
C LEU A 115 0.20 -12.54 -3.54
N VAL A 116 1.43 -12.56 -4.04
CA VAL A 116 2.49 -13.48 -3.58
C VAL A 116 2.81 -13.25 -2.10
N MET A 117 2.94 -11.99 -1.67
CA MET A 117 3.17 -11.65 -0.27
C MET A 117 2.00 -12.07 0.62
N PHE A 118 0.75 -11.82 0.21
CA PHE A 118 -0.43 -12.26 0.96
C PHE A 118 -0.52 -13.77 1.09
N LYS A 119 -0.16 -14.51 0.04
CA LYS A 119 -0.09 -15.96 0.08
C LYS A 119 0.92 -16.43 1.14
N ARG A 120 2.13 -15.84 1.15
CA ARG A 120 3.17 -16.16 2.14
C ARG A 120 2.76 -15.79 3.56
N ALA A 121 2.19 -14.60 3.77
CA ALA A 121 1.71 -14.16 5.07
C ALA A 121 0.64 -15.11 5.64
N GLY A 122 -0.29 -15.57 4.79
CA GLY A 122 -1.30 -16.56 5.18
C GLY A 122 -0.69 -17.91 5.59
N GLU A 123 0.32 -18.41 4.87
CA GLU A 123 1.01 -19.65 5.24
C GLU A 123 1.74 -19.56 6.59
N LEU A 124 2.27 -18.38 6.91
CA LEU A 124 2.94 -18.11 8.18
C LEU A 124 1.96 -17.71 9.30
N SER A 125 0.65 -17.67 9.02
CA SER A 125 -0.36 -17.16 9.94
C SER A 125 -0.06 -15.76 10.49
N ILE A 126 0.65 -14.94 9.70
CA ILE A 126 0.91 -13.54 10.04
C ILE A 126 -0.39 -12.78 9.83
N SER A 127 -0.78 -12.02 10.84
CA SER A 127 -1.96 -11.18 10.81
C SER A 127 -1.69 -9.85 11.51
N VAL A 128 -2.53 -8.86 11.22
CA VAL A 128 -2.56 -7.58 11.92
C VAL A 128 -3.68 -7.67 12.94
N SER A 129 -3.36 -7.49 14.22
CA SER A 129 -4.38 -7.49 15.28
C SER A 129 -5.22 -6.21 15.22
N ASP A 130 -6.44 -6.23 15.76
CA ASP A 130 -7.28 -5.04 15.75
C ASP A 130 -6.69 -3.92 16.60
N ALA A 131 -6.06 -4.23 17.73
CA ALA A 131 -5.38 -3.24 18.57
C ALA A 131 -4.22 -2.55 17.82
N GLU A 132 -3.40 -3.32 17.11
CA GLU A 132 -2.32 -2.80 16.27
C GLU A 132 -2.86 -1.95 15.12
N PHE A 133 -3.93 -2.40 14.48
CA PHE A 133 -4.57 -1.70 13.38
C PHE A 133 -5.14 -0.35 13.83
N GLU A 134 -5.90 -0.33 14.93
CA GLU A 134 -6.48 0.91 15.46
C GLU A 134 -5.40 1.88 15.97
N ALA A 135 -4.33 1.37 16.57
CA ALA A 135 -3.17 2.20 16.94
C ALA A 135 -2.52 2.84 15.71
N ALA A 136 -2.36 2.10 14.61
CA ALA A 136 -1.83 2.63 13.37
C ALA A 136 -2.78 3.65 12.71
N VAL A 137 -4.09 3.41 12.75
CA VAL A 137 -5.10 4.37 12.29
C VAL A 137 -5.00 5.68 13.08
N ALA A 138 -4.93 5.59 14.41
CA ALA A 138 -4.81 6.76 15.28
C ALA A 138 -3.51 7.51 15.05
N ALA A 139 -2.38 6.79 14.90
CA ALA A 139 -1.08 7.39 14.61
C ALA A 139 -1.13 8.21 13.32
N VAL A 140 -1.60 7.63 12.21
CA VAL A 140 -1.69 8.36 10.93
C VAL A 140 -2.63 9.56 11.05
N ARG A 141 -3.76 9.45 11.74
CA ARG A 141 -4.67 10.60 11.94
C ARG A 141 -4.05 11.71 12.79
N SER A 142 -3.19 11.37 13.76
CA SER A 142 -2.54 12.34 14.64
C SER A 142 -1.50 13.21 13.95
N ASP A 143 -1.00 12.77 12.79
CA ASP A 143 -0.06 13.53 11.95
C ASP A 143 -0.74 14.68 11.19
N TYR A 144 -2.08 14.74 11.21
CA TYR A 144 -2.87 15.75 10.53
C TYR A 144 -3.51 16.73 11.53
N PRO A 145 -3.61 18.02 11.19
CA PRO A 145 -4.45 18.94 11.93
C PRO A 145 -5.92 18.48 11.91
N PRO A 146 -6.75 18.90 12.89
CA PRO A 146 -8.15 18.51 12.96
C PRO A 146 -8.92 18.76 11.66
N GLY A 147 -9.60 17.73 11.15
CA GLY A 147 -10.43 17.79 9.93
C GLY A 147 -9.67 17.72 8.60
N VAL A 148 -8.34 17.87 8.62
CA VAL A 148 -7.54 17.85 7.38
C VAL A 148 -7.46 16.44 6.81
N PHE A 149 -7.34 15.41 7.66
CA PHE A 149 -7.30 14.02 7.21
C PHE A 149 -8.56 13.63 6.42
N GLU A 150 -9.74 13.93 6.96
CA GLU A 150 -11.02 13.64 6.30
C GLU A 150 -11.17 14.45 5.01
N GLN A 151 -10.74 15.72 5.00
CA GLN A 151 -10.74 16.54 3.80
C GLN A 151 -9.84 15.96 2.70
N THR A 152 -8.64 15.50 3.04
CA THR A 152 -7.70 14.87 2.08
C THR A 152 -8.31 13.62 1.44
N LEU A 153 -9.05 12.81 2.20
CA LEU A 153 -9.75 11.64 1.66
C LEU A 153 -10.84 12.03 0.66
N ILE A 154 -11.61 13.09 0.97
CA ILE A 154 -12.65 13.63 0.07
C ILE A 154 -12.03 14.16 -1.22
N GLU A 155 -10.98 14.97 -1.12
CA GLU A 155 -10.27 15.55 -2.27
C GLU A 155 -9.67 14.46 -3.18
N SER A 156 -9.25 13.34 -2.59
CA SER A 156 -8.71 12.19 -3.32
C SER A 156 -9.78 11.20 -3.79
N ALA A 157 -11.07 11.45 -3.51
CA ALA A 157 -12.19 10.55 -3.76
C ALA A 157 -12.01 9.13 -3.17
N VAL A 158 -11.35 9.04 -2.01
CA VAL A 158 -11.10 7.77 -1.30
C VAL A 158 -12.02 7.67 -0.08
N SER A 159 -12.78 6.58 0.05
CA SER A 159 -13.57 6.34 1.26
C SER A 159 -12.66 5.95 2.44
N PHE A 160 -13.09 6.28 3.66
CA PHE A 160 -12.34 5.92 4.86
C PHE A 160 -12.16 4.40 5.01
N ASP A 161 -13.17 3.60 4.63
CA ASP A 161 -13.07 2.14 4.64
C ASP A 161 -12.06 1.60 3.62
N ALA A 162 -12.04 2.14 2.39
CA ALA A 162 -11.04 1.77 1.39
C ALA A 162 -9.61 2.12 1.87
N TRP A 163 -9.44 3.29 2.49
CA TRP A 163 -8.18 3.70 3.10
C TRP A 163 -7.76 2.74 4.23
N LYS A 164 -8.69 2.38 5.14
CA LYS A 164 -8.45 1.42 6.23
C LYS A 164 -8.02 0.05 5.70
N HIS A 165 -8.70 -0.48 4.69
CA HIS A 165 -8.31 -1.74 4.05
C HIS A 165 -6.89 -1.67 3.48
N ARG A 166 -6.54 -0.58 2.80
CA ARG A 166 -5.18 -0.38 2.26
C ARG A 166 -4.14 -0.28 3.37
N LEU A 167 -4.45 0.39 4.47
CA LEU A 167 -3.57 0.46 5.65
C LEU A 167 -3.33 -0.93 6.25
N ARG A 168 -4.38 -1.73 6.44
CA ARG A 168 -4.25 -3.08 7.00
C ARG A 168 -3.42 -4.00 6.10
N SER A 169 -3.64 -3.94 4.79
CA SER A 169 -2.83 -4.64 3.79
C SER A 169 -1.35 -4.25 3.86
N ARG A 170 -1.07 -2.96 4.00
CA ARG A 170 0.30 -2.44 4.15
C ARG A 170 0.99 -2.96 5.40
N LEU A 171 0.32 -2.86 6.56
CA LEU A 171 0.85 -3.37 7.83
C LEU A 171 1.15 -4.87 7.75
N LEU A 172 0.26 -5.65 7.12
CA LEU A 172 0.48 -7.08 6.94
C LEU A 172 1.75 -7.38 6.12
N MET A 173 1.97 -6.62 5.03
CA MET A 173 3.17 -6.76 4.19
C MET A 173 4.45 -6.33 4.93
N GLU A 174 4.40 -5.23 5.68
CA GLU A 174 5.52 -4.78 6.54
C GLU A 174 5.89 -5.86 7.57
N LYS A 175 4.91 -6.42 8.27
CA LYS A 175 5.12 -7.52 9.23
C LYS A 175 5.72 -8.76 8.57
N LEU A 176 5.29 -9.11 7.36
CA LEU A 176 5.86 -10.24 6.62
C LEU A 176 7.34 -10.01 6.30
N VAL A 177 7.67 -8.83 5.77
CA VAL A 177 9.05 -8.46 5.45
C VAL A 177 9.92 -8.53 6.71
N ASP A 178 9.43 -7.97 7.81
CA ASP A 178 10.12 -8.03 9.10
C ASP A 178 10.32 -9.47 9.58
N ALA A 179 9.29 -10.30 9.55
CA ALA A 179 9.38 -11.68 10.00
C ALA A 179 10.37 -12.52 9.19
N GLU A 180 10.42 -12.33 7.86
CA GLU A 180 11.23 -13.16 6.96
C GLU A 180 12.64 -12.60 6.76
N LEU A 181 12.84 -11.28 6.79
CA LEU A 181 14.16 -10.66 6.53
C LEU A 181 14.88 -10.19 7.79
N ARG A 182 14.17 -9.62 8.77
CA ARG A 182 14.83 -9.04 9.95
C ARG A 182 15.60 -10.10 10.74
N GLY A 183 15.03 -11.29 10.88
CA GLY A 183 15.65 -12.42 11.61
C GLY A 183 16.85 -13.06 10.88
N GLN A 184 17.00 -12.83 9.57
CA GLN A 184 18.09 -13.38 8.77
C GLN A 184 19.31 -12.43 8.67
N ILE A 185 19.11 -11.16 9.02
CA ILE A 185 20.13 -10.13 8.87
C ILE A 185 20.91 -10.01 10.18
N ALA A 186 22.09 -10.64 10.21
CA ALA A 186 23.08 -10.37 11.25
C ALA A 186 23.72 -8.99 11.01
N ILE A 187 23.76 -8.17 12.06
CA ILE A 187 24.48 -6.89 12.09
C ILE A 187 25.70 -7.08 12.97
N THR A 188 26.88 -7.10 12.37
CA THR A 188 28.14 -7.26 13.10
C THR A 188 28.73 -5.90 13.49
N PRO A 189 29.66 -5.86 14.47
CA PRO A 189 30.39 -4.63 14.80
C PRO A 189 31.10 -4.02 13.59
N GLU A 190 31.62 -4.85 12.69
CA GLU A 190 32.30 -4.42 11.46
C GLU A 190 31.34 -3.74 10.49
N ASP A 191 30.10 -4.25 10.36
CA ASP A 191 29.07 -3.60 9.56
C ASP A 191 28.76 -2.19 10.08
N VAL A 192 28.62 -2.07 11.41
CA VAL A 192 28.34 -0.79 12.08
C VAL A 192 29.49 0.19 11.89
N ALA A 193 30.73 -0.27 12.07
CA ALA A 193 31.92 0.55 11.88
C ALA A 193 32.05 1.05 10.42
N SER A 194 31.85 0.15 9.46
CA SER A 194 31.89 0.48 8.03
C SER A 194 30.79 1.49 7.65
N TYR A 195 29.57 1.28 8.14
CA TYR A 195 28.45 2.18 7.89
C TYR A 195 28.66 3.57 8.49
N TYR A 196 29.16 3.62 9.73
CA TYR A 196 29.54 4.87 10.39
C TYR A 196 30.60 5.63 9.58
N ASP A 197 31.65 4.93 9.15
CA ASP A 197 32.74 5.54 8.40
C ASP A 197 32.27 6.15 7.07
N GLN A 198 31.35 5.47 6.38
CA GLN A 198 30.81 5.91 5.10
C GLN A 198 29.81 7.07 5.21
N HIS A 199 28.97 7.08 6.25
CA HIS A 199 27.81 7.99 6.31
C HIS A 199 27.87 9.08 7.39
N TYR A 200 28.68 8.87 8.43
CA TYR A 200 28.66 9.68 9.66
C TYR A 200 30.03 10.25 10.07
N ARG A 201 31.15 9.71 9.58
CA ARG A 201 32.51 10.16 9.97
C ARG A 201 32.73 11.67 9.83
N SER A 202 32.22 12.29 8.78
CA SER A 202 32.32 13.74 8.56
C SER A 202 31.32 14.57 9.39
N LYS A 203 30.30 13.93 9.96
CA LYS A 203 29.20 14.56 10.73
C LYS A 203 29.33 14.35 12.24
N ALA A 204 30.23 13.48 12.69
CA ALA A 204 30.33 13.02 14.07
C ALA A 204 31.01 14.01 15.04
N ALA A 205 31.47 15.17 14.56
CA ALA A 205 32.19 16.17 15.36
C ALA A 205 31.36 16.84 16.49
N GLY A 206 30.15 16.35 16.79
CA GLY A 206 29.21 16.97 17.73
C GLY A 206 28.55 16.04 18.74
N ALA A 207 29.02 14.81 18.96
CA ALA A 207 28.49 13.93 20.03
C ALA A 207 29.29 14.11 21.34
N ASP A 208 29.10 15.25 22.01
CA ASP A 208 29.84 15.61 23.25
C ASP A 208 29.28 14.96 24.53
N SER A 209 28.17 14.21 24.43
CA SER A 209 27.40 13.69 25.55
C SER A 209 27.02 12.24 25.31
N GLN A 210 27.00 11.45 26.40
CA GLN A 210 26.69 10.02 26.36
C GLN A 210 25.29 9.74 25.76
N GLU A 211 24.30 10.59 26.02
CA GLU A 211 22.96 10.47 25.45
C GLU A 211 22.95 10.66 23.92
N ARG A 212 23.69 11.66 23.40
CA ARG A 212 23.82 11.87 21.96
C ARG A 212 24.51 10.70 21.28
N LEU A 213 25.55 10.15 21.92
CA LEU A 213 26.24 8.97 21.42
C LEU A 213 25.31 7.76 21.35
N GLN A 214 24.47 7.56 22.37
CA GLN A 214 23.52 6.45 22.39
C GLN A 214 22.46 6.59 21.28
N ARG A 215 21.85 7.76 21.13
CA ARG A 215 20.89 8.04 20.05
C ARG A 215 21.51 7.88 18.66
N LEU A 216 22.76 8.30 18.50
CA LEU A 216 23.50 8.13 17.25
C LEU A 216 23.72 6.64 16.93
N LYS A 217 24.13 5.84 17.91
CA LYS A 217 24.30 4.38 17.74
C LYS A 217 22.98 3.72 17.34
N GLU A 218 21.88 4.05 18.02
CA GLU A 218 20.55 3.54 17.69
C GLU A 218 20.13 3.91 16.26
N THR A 219 20.42 5.15 15.84
CA THR A 219 20.11 5.64 14.49
C THR A 219 20.92 4.88 13.44
N ILE A 220 22.23 4.73 13.65
CA ILE A 220 23.13 4.00 12.76
C ILE A 220 22.67 2.56 12.59
N VAL A 221 22.35 1.86 13.69
CA VAL A 221 21.90 0.47 13.65
C VAL A 221 20.57 0.36 12.89
N ALA A 222 19.61 1.24 13.17
CA ALA A 222 18.31 1.25 12.50
C ALA A 222 18.43 1.51 10.99
N GLU A 223 19.25 2.47 10.58
CA GLU A 223 19.47 2.78 9.17
C GLU A 223 20.22 1.67 8.43
N LEU A 224 21.26 1.10 9.06
CA LEU A 224 21.99 -0.05 8.52
C LEU A 224 21.06 -1.27 8.36
N GLN A 225 20.22 -1.55 9.35
CA GLN A 225 19.25 -2.63 9.28
C GLN A 225 18.28 -2.43 8.11
N ARG A 226 17.76 -1.21 7.95
CA ARG A 226 16.90 -0.85 6.81
C ARG A 226 17.61 -1.07 5.49
N GLN A 227 18.86 -0.64 5.36
CA GLN A 227 19.65 -0.86 4.15
C GLN A 227 19.80 -2.35 3.85
N LYS A 228 20.19 -3.15 4.84
CA LYS A 228 20.35 -4.60 4.64
C LYS A 228 19.04 -5.29 4.23
N ILE A 229 17.89 -4.85 4.75
CA ILE A 229 16.57 -5.32 4.31
C ILE A 229 16.31 -4.93 2.85
N GLU A 230 16.59 -3.67 2.48
CA GLU A 230 16.44 -3.18 1.11
C GLU A 230 17.29 -3.98 0.11
N ASP A 231 18.53 -4.29 0.47
CA ASP A 231 19.46 -5.08 -0.34
C ASP A 231 19.02 -6.54 -0.48
N ALA A 232 18.47 -7.13 0.60
CA ALA A 232 17.97 -8.51 0.60
C ALA A 232 16.61 -8.67 -0.10
N TYR A 233 15.81 -7.61 -0.18
CA TYR A 233 14.42 -7.65 -0.64
C TYR A 233 14.28 -8.24 -2.04
N GLY A 234 15.15 -7.83 -2.99
CA GLY A 234 15.07 -8.25 -4.39
C GLY A 234 15.22 -9.77 -4.55
N ALA A 235 16.23 -10.36 -3.92
CA ALA A 235 16.44 -11.80 -3.95
C ALA A 235 15.33 -12.56 -3.21
N TRP A 236 14.85 -12.00 -2.09
CA TRP A 236 13.76 -12.59 -1.32
C TRP A 236 12.45 -12.66 -2.10
N ILE A 237 12.03 -11.54 -2.70
CA ILE A 237 10.77 -11.52 -3.45
C ILE A 237 10.84 -12.38 -4.72
N ALA A 238 12.02 -12.51 -5.34
CA ALA A 238 12.24 -13.42 -6.45
C ALA A 238 11.97 -14.88 -6.06
N ARG A 239 12.52 -15.33 -4.92
CA ARG A 239 12.26 -16.68 -4.38
C ARG A 239 10.78 -16.91 -4.08
N LEU A 240 10.09 -15.89 -3.55
CA LEU A 240 8.65 -16.01 -3.31
C LEU A 240 7.86 -16.12 -4.62
N LYS A 241 8.21 -15.34 -5.65
CA LYS A 241 7.55 -15.42 -6.97
C LYS A 241 7.79 -16.76 -7.66
N GLU A 242 8.95 -17.37 -7.47
CA GLU A 242 9.24 -18.73 -7.95
C GLU A 242 8.39 -19.77 -7.22
N LYS A 243 8.28 -19.66 -5.89
CA LYS A 243 7.48 -20.56 -5.06
C LYS A 243 5.97 -20.43 -5.32
N TYR A 244 5.49 -19.22 -5.60
CA TYR A 244 4.08 -18.90 -5.82
C TYR A 244 3.89 -18.27 -7.19
N PRO A 245 3.86 -19.10 -8.27
CA PRO A 245 3.68 -18.58 -9.61
C PRO A 245 2.34 -17.85 -9.73
N VAL A 246 2.39 -16.65 -10.30
CA VAL A 246 1.20 -15.82 -10.55
C VAL A 246 0.62 -16.23 -11.88
N ASP A 247 -0.63 -16.67 -11.88
CA ASP A 247 -1.36 -16.94 -13.11
C ASP A 247 -2.00 -15.65 -13.61
N ILE A 248 -1.68 -15.27 -14.86
CA ILE A 248 -2.17 -14.07 -15.52
C ILE A 248 -3.12 -14.50 -16.62
N ASN A 249 -4.37 -14.05 -16.55
CA ASN A 249 -5.34 -14.23 -17.61
C ASN A 249 -4.94 -13.41 -18.84
N GLN A 250 -4.26 -14.05 -19.80
CA GLN A 250 -3.73 -13.40 -21.00
C GLN A 250 -4.82 -12.79 -21.87
N GLU A 251 -6.02 -13.38 -21.89
CA GLU A 251 -7.15 -12.83 -22.65
C GLU A 251 -7.63 -11.51 -22.02
N ALA A 252 -7.79 -11.49 -20.70
CA ALA A 252 -8.16 -10.27 -19.97
C ALA A 252 -7.08 -9.19 -20.05
N TRP A 253 -5.81 -9.58 -19.94
CA TRP A 253 -4.68 -8.67 -20.07
C TRP A 253 -4.54 -8.10 -21.49
N GLY A 254 -4.68 -8.96 -22.52
CA GLY A 254 -4.64 -8.53 -23.92
C GLY A 254 -5.72 -7.50 -24.27
N ARG A 255 -6.94 -7.65 -23.72
CA ARG A 255 -7.99 -6.63 -23.87
C ARG A 255 -7.61 -5.28 -23.24
N LEU A 256 -6.89 -5.29 -22.12
CA LEU A 256 -6.41 -4.07 -21.46
C LEU A 256 -5.26 -3.42 -22.23
N GLU A 257 -4.41 -4.19 -22.90
CA GLU A 257 -3.34 -3.65 -23.76
C GLU A 257 -3.86 -3.16 -25.11
N GLY A 258 -4.92 -3.77 -25.65
CA GLY A 258 -5.47 -3.50 -26.99
C GLY A 258 -6.57 -2.44 -27.08
N PHE A 259 -6.95 -1.79 -25.97
CA PHE A 259 -7.88 -0.65 -26.00
C PHE A 259 -7.09 0.61 -26.39
N GLU A 260 -6.91 0.84 -27.68
CA GLU A 260 -6.60 2.16 -28.24
C GLU A 260 -7.77 3.09 -27.88
N PRO A 261 -7.59 4.13 -27.04
CA PRO A 261 -8.66 5.08 -26.76
C PRO A 261 -8.92 5.90 -28.03
N GLY A 262 -9.86 5.45 -28.86
CA GLY A 262 -10.31 6.21 -30.03
C GLY A 262 -10.72 5.39 -31.27
N VAL A 263 -10.50 4.08 -31.31
CA VAL A 263 -10.91 3.27 -32.48
C VAL A 263 -12.19 2.51 -32.14
N ALA A 264 -13.31 3.00 -32.69
CA ALA A 264 -14.57 2.26 -32.68
C ALA A 264 -14.41 0.93 -33.43
N PRO A 265 -15.05 -0.17 -32.98
CA PRO A 265 -15.04 -1.41 -33.73
C PRO A 265 -15.98 -1.27 -34.94
N GLY A 266 -15.39 -1.19 -36.14
CA GLY A 266 -16.12 -1.21 -37.41
C GLY A 266 -15.28 -0.56 -38.49
N ASP A 267 -14.48 -1.34 -39.22
CA ASP A 267 -14.91 -1.77 -40.54
C ASP A 267 -14.18 -3.06 -40.98
N GLY A 268 -14.81 -4.19 -40.69
CA GLY A 268 -14.61 -5.37 -41.50
C GLY A 268 -15.40 -5.22 -42.80
N THR A 269 -14.70 -4.94 -43.90
CA THR A 269 -15.14 -5.30 -45.25
C THR A 269 -14.02 -6.06 -45.93
#